data_AF-A0A973H718-F1
#
_entry.id   AF-A0A973H718-F1
#
_cell.length_a   1.000
_cell.length_b   1.000
_cell.length_c   1.000
_cell.angle_alpha   90.00
_cell.angle_beta   90.00
_cell.angle_gamma   90.00
#
_symmetry.space_group_name_H-M   'P 1'
#
loop_
_entity.id
_entity.type
_entity.pdbx_description
1 polymer ?
#
loop_
_entity_poly.entity_id
_entity_poly.type
_entity_poly.pdbx_seq_one_letter_code
_entity_poly.pdbx_strand_id
1 'polypeptide(L)'
;DCKVDLGPKSAVLTITQAAEDDDYWSSADCPKTAGSLVFRAPAGSSITYTVKWDRKPSAPQCATPPAGVAGAGTYLVELAAPGFAKVQTSFVLESD
;
A
#
# COMPACT_ATOMS: atom_id res chain seq x y z
N ASP A 1 4.83 -7.26 -24.55
CA ASP A 1 5.00 -6.38 -23.38
C ASP A 1 3.65 -6.14 -22.74
N CYS A 2 3.61 -6.00 -21.42
CA CYS A 2 2.37 -5.74 -20.68
C CYS A 2 2.41 -4.32 -20.12
N LYS A 3 1.25 -3.65 -20.05
CA LYS A 3 1.10 -2.39 -19.32
C LYS A 3 0.48 -2.69 -17.97
N VAL A 4 1.01 -2.11 -16.91
CA VAL A 4 0.47 -2.22 -15.56
C VAL A 4 0.48 -0.86 -14.90
N ASP A 5 -0.61 -0.51 -14.24
CA ASP A 5 -0.73 0.73 -13.49
C ASP A 5 -0.42 0.45 -12.02
N LEU A 6 0.76 0.89 -11.58
CA LEU A 6 1.26 0.80 -10.21
C LEU A 6 0.96 2.07 -9.40
N GLY A 7 0.07 2.93 -9.91
CA GLY A 7 -0.36 4.13 -9.21
C GLY A 7 -1.13 3.78 -7.93
N PRO A 8 -1.08 4.66 -6.92
CA PRO A 8 -1.64 4.43 -5.60
C PRO A 8 -3.15 4.15 -5.58
N LYS A 9 -3.89 4.53 -6.64
CA LYS A 9 -5.33 4.26 -6.78
C LYS A 9 -5.67 3.06 -7.68
N SER A 10 -4.67 2.43 -8.30
CA SER A 10 -4.83 1.26 -9.16
C SER A 10 -4.26 0.01 -8.48
N ALA A 11 -2.97 0.01 -8.16
CA ALA A 11 -2.34 -1.04 -7.37
C ALA A 11 -2.37 -0.60 -5.90
N VAL A 12 -3.52 -0.78 -5.26
CA VAL A 12 -3.78 -0.31 -3.90
C VAL A 12 -3.08 -1.21 -2.90
N LEU A 13 -2.20 -0.63 -2.10
CA LEU A 13 -1.51 -1.28 -1.01
C LEU A 13 -2.13 -0.85 0.32
N THR A 14 -2.58 -1.81 1.13
CA THR A 14 -3.15 -1.59 2.45
C THR A 14 -2.26 -2.20 3.52
N ILE A 15 -2.20 -1.57 4.68
CA ILE A 15 -1.49 -2.04 5.86
C ILE A 15 -2.49 -2.13 7.00
N THR A 16 -2.59 -3.31 7.61
CA THR A 16 -3.51 -3.61 8.70
C THR A 16 -2.69 -4.15 9.87
N GLN A 17 -2.96 -3.69 11.09
CA GLN A 17 -2.35 -4.29 12.27
C GLN A 17 -3.00 -5.66 12.48
N ALA A 18 -2.23 -6.74 12.65
CA ALA A 18 -2.77 -8.11 12.62
C ALA A 18 -3.77 -8.44 13.74
N ALA A 19 -3.87 -7.59 14.77
CA ALA A 19 -4.83 -7.70 15.86
C ALA A 19 -6.14 -6.93 15.60
N GLU A 20 -6.21 -6.18 14.51
CA GLU A 20 -7.32 -5.29 14.14
C GLU A 20 -7.87 -5.71 12.76
N ASP A 21 -9.14 -5.40 12.51
CA ASP A 21 -9.79 -5.67 11.21
C ASP A 21 -9.75 -4.46 10.27
N ASP A 22 -9.58 -3.25 10.82
CA ASP A 22 -9.59 -2.00 10.05
C ASP A 22 -8.21 -1.66 9.47
N ASP A 23 -8.19 -1.17 8.23
CA ASP A 23 -6.98 -0.68 7.59
C ASP A 23 -6.34 0.45 8.41
N TYR A 24 -5.09 0.27 8.78
CA TYR A 24 -4.30 1.30 9.45
C TYR A 24 -3.84 2.36 8.44
N TRP A 25 -3.44 1.93 7.24
CA TRP A 25 -2.99 2.81 6.17
C TRP A 25 -3.31 2.25 4.78
N SER A 26 -3.60 3.12 3.82
CA SER A 26 -3.82 2.77 2.41
C SER A 26 -3.09 3.73 1.47
N SER A 27 -2.50 3.19 0.40
CA SER A 27 -1.89 4.01 -0.66
C SER A 27 -2.91 4.88 -1.37
N ALA A 28 -4.17 4.47 -1.42
CA ALA A 28 -5.25 5.20 -2.09
C ALA A 28 -5.73 6.42 -1.30
N ASP A 29 -5.35 6.52 -0.02
CA ASP A 29 -5.77 7.60 0.87
C ASP A 29 -4.96 8.86 0.66
N CYS A 30 -5.61 9.84 0.04
CA CYS A 30 -5.06 11.17 -0.23
C CYS A 30 -3.65 11.18 -0.87
N PRO A 31 -3.40 10.43 -1.96
CA PRO A 31 -2.10 10.42 -2.62
C PRO A 31 -1.78 11.82 -3.14
N LYS A 32 -0.59 12.32 -2.80
CA LYS A 32 -0.07 13.62 -3.27
C LYS A 32 0.51 13.55 -4.69
N THR A 33 0.68 12.34 -5.21
CA THR A 33 1.16 12.06 -6.57
C THR A 33 -0.01 11.82 -7.52
N ALA A 34 0.28 11.63 -8.81
CA ALA A 34 -0.72 11.14 -9.74
C ALA A 34 -1.34 9.83 -9.22
N GLY A 35 -2.67 9.71 -9.28
CA GLY A 35 -3.37 8.49 -8.85
C GLY A 35 -3.06 7.25 -9.68
N SER A 36 -2.56 7.46 -10.90
CA SER A 36 -2.15 6.44 -11.87
C SER A 36 -0.67 6.60 -12.19
N LEU A 37 0.03 5.49 -12.34
CA LEU A 37 1.44 5.39 -12.71
C LEU A 37 1.65 4.15 -13.58
N VAL A 38 1.50 4.33 -14.90
CA VAL A 38 1.54 3.22 -15.87
C VAL A 38 2.98 2.90 -16.27
N PHE A 39 3.38 1.65 -16.04
CA PHE A 39 4.64 1.08 -16.50
C PHE A 39 4.43 0.11 -17.64
N ARG A 40 5.45 0.01 -18.51
CA ARG A 40 5.55 -1.04 -19.52
C ARG A 40 6.55 -2.09 -19.01
N ALA A 41 6.10 -3.33 -18.84
CA ALA A 41 6.93 -4.47 -18.50
C ALA A 41 7.33 -5.24 -19.78
N PRO A 42 8.63 -5.27 -20.14
CA PRO A 42 9.13 -6.12 -21.21
C PRO A 42 8.92 -7.61 -20.90
N ALA A 43 8.81 -8.44 -21.94
CA ALA A 43 8.69 -9.88 -21.76
C ALA A 43 9.92 -10.45 -21.03
N GLY A 44 9.69 -11.32 -20.04
CA GLY A 44 10.75 -11.93 -19.23
C GLY A 44 11.48 -10.97 -18.29
N SER A 45 10.96 -9.74 -18.08
CA SER A 45 11.55 -8.75 -17.18
C SER A 45 10.59 -8.39 -16.05
N SER A 46 11.14 -7.93 -14.93
CA SER A 46 10.39 -7.39 -13.79
C SER A 46 10.52 -5.87 -13.71
N ILE A 47 9.50 -5.23 -13.17
CA ILE A 47 9.54 -3.82 -12.75
C ILE A 47 9.32 -3.76 -11.24
N THR A 48 9.98 -2.81 -10.57
CA THR A 48 9.85 -2.62 -9.14
C THR A 48 9.43 -1.19 -8.86
N TYR A 49 8.38 -1.02 -8.06
CA TYR A 49 7.94 0.27 -7.55
C TYR A 49 7.96 0.22 -6.02
N THR A 50 8.66 1.16 -5.40
CA THR A 50 8.79 1.23 -3.94
C THR A 50 7.76 2.21 -3.38
N VAL A 51 6.84 1.68 -2.57
CA VAL A 51 5.95 2.49 -1.74
C VAL A 51 6.68 2.82 -0.43
N LYS A 52 6.67 4.10 -0.04
CA LYS A 52 7.20 4.56 1.24
C LYS A 52 6.04 4.89 2.17
N TRP A 53 6.12 4.38 3.39
CA TRP A 53 5.17 4.64 4.45
C TRP A 53 5.90 5.26 5.64
N ASP A 54 5.34 6.32 6.22
CA ASP A 54 5.92 7.08 7.33
C ASP A 54 5.43 6.59 8.70
N ARG A 55 4.86 5.38 8.75
CA ARG A 55 4.25 4.75 9.93
C ARG A 55 3.01 5.49 10.47
N LYS A 56 2.51 6.53 9.81
CA LYS A 56 1.28 7.20 10.24
C LYS A 56 0.05 6.52 9.65
N PRO A 57 -1.08 6.54 10.37
CA PRO A 57 -2.32 6.06 9.81
C PRO A 57 -2.78 7.00 8.70
N SER A 58 -3.57 6.48 7.75
CA SER A 58 -4.24 7.31 6.75
C SER A 58 -5.73 7.42 7.03
N ALA A 59 -6.44 8.20 6.23
CA ALA A 59 -7.88 8.24 6.24
C ALA A 59 -8.44 8.44 4.83
N PRO A 60 -9.57 7.77 4.51
CA PRO A 60 -10.17 7.85 3.21
C PRO A 60 -10.64 9.26 2.88
N GLN A 61 -10.78 9.55 1.58
CA GLN A 61 -11.30 10.82 1.08
C GLN A 61 -10.56 12.08 1.59
N CYS A 62 -9.27 11.96 1.92
CA CYS A 62 -8.48 13.04 2.52
C CYS A 62 -9.06 13.57 3.84
N ALA A 63 -9.78 12.73 4.59
CA ALA A 63 -10.18 13.06 5.95
C ALA A 63 -8.95 13.17 6.87
N THR A 64 -9.16 13.74 8.05
CA THR A 64 -8.11 13.83 9.08
C THR A 64 -7.81 12.44 9.63
N PRO A 65 -6.58 11.91 9.48
CA PRO A 65 -6.22 10.62 10.05
C PRO A 65 -6.21 10.66 11.58
N PRO A 66 -6.42 9.52 12.26
CA PRO A 66 -6.23 9.44 13.69
C PRO A 66 -4.80 9.84 14.08
N ALA A 67 -4.64 10.39 15.28
CA ALA A 67 -3.31 10.73 15.78
C ALA A 67 -2.53 9.45 16.13
N GLY A 68 -1.24 9.41 15.84
CA GLY A 68 -0.37 8.32 16.25
C GLY A 68 0.70 7.95 15.22
N VAL A 69 1.52 6.99 15.61
CA VAL A 69 2.51 6.31 14.77
C VAL A 69 2.39 4.82 15.07
N ALA A 70 2.53 3.98 14.05
CA ALA A 70 2.36 2.54 14.14
C ALA A 70 3.34 1.97 15.18
N GLY A 71 2.81 1.35 16.23
CA GLY A 71 3.59 0.74 17.30
C GLY A 71 4.31 -0.53 16.87
N ALA A 72 5.11 -1.09 17.77
CA ALA A 72 5.66 -2.43 17.57
C ALA A 72 4.54 -3.48 17.47
N GLY A 73 4.71 -4.47 16.61
CA GLY A 73 3.69 -5.49 16.38
C GLY A 73 3.79 -6.15 15.01
N THR A 74 2.90 -7.11 14.77
CA THR A 74 2.75 -7.75 13.44
C THR A 74 1.74 -6.97 12.61
N TYR A 75 2.12 -6.68 11.38
CA TYR A 75 1.28 -6.01 10.39
C TYR A 75 1.13 -6.90 9.17
N LEU A 76 -0.05 -6.86 8.57
CA LEU A 76 -0.34 -7.44 7.27
C LEU A 76 -0.24 -6.33 6.22
N VAL A 77 0.47 -6.59 5.14
CA VAL A 77 0.40 -5.78 3.92
C VAL A 77 -0.34 -6.57 2.85
N GLU A 78 -1.34 -5.94 2.24
CA GLU A 78 -2.08 -6.51 1.12
C GLU A 78 -1.93 -5.62 -0.12
N LEU A 79 -1.84 -6.24 -1.30
CA LEU A 79 -1.80 -5.54 -2.58
C LEU A 79 -2.94 -6.04 -3.47
N ALA A 80 -3.81 -5.13 -3.86
CA ALA A 80 -4.89 -5.37 -4.81
C ALA A 80 -4.65 -4.54 -6.08
N ALA A 81 -4.58 -5.21 -7.24
CA ALA A 81 -4.39 -4.57 -8.53
C ALA A 81 -5.31 -5.20 -9.60
N PRO A 82 -5.95 -4.41 -10.48
CA PRO A 82 -6.77 -4.93 -11.56
C PRO A 82 -6.02 -5.94 -12.43
N GLY A 83 -6.63 -7.11 -12.66
CA GLY A 83 -6.04 -8.17 -13.48
C GLY A 83 -5.05 -9.07 -12.76
N PHE A 84 -4.83 -8.88 -11.45
CA PHE A 84 -3.99 -9.73 -10.61
C PHE A 84 -4.79 -10.29 -9.43
N ALA A 85 -4.41 -11.49 -8.97
CA ALA A 85 -4.91 -11.98 -7.69
C ALA A 85 -4.38 -11.08 -6.56
N LYS A 86 -5.21 -10.88 -5.52
CA LYS A 86 -4.75 -10.22 -4.30
C LYS A 86 -3.59 -11.04 -3.72
N VAL A 87 -2.53 -10.35 -3.32
CA VAL A 87 -1.40 -10.95 -2.62
C VAL A 87 -1.22 -10.25 -1.28
N GLN A 88 -0.71 -10.96 -0.30
CA GLN A 88 -0.48 -10.43 1.04
C GLN A 88 0.76 -11.05 1.66
N THR A 89 1.38 -10.33 2.60
CA THR A 89 2.45 -10.86 3.45
C THR A 89 2.42 -10.14 4.79
N SER A 90 2.92 -10.78 5.85
CA SER A 90 3.10 -10.16 7.15
C SER A 90 4.53 -9.64 7.34
N PHE A 91 4.68 -8.62 8.17
CA PHE A 91 5.97 -8.13 8.66
C PHE A 91 5.85 -7.68 10.13
N VAL A 92 6.97 -7.62 10.84
CA VAL A 92 7.02 -7.16 12.23
C VAL A 92 7.67 -5.77 12.26
N LEU A 93 7.03 -4.83 12.96
CA LEU A 93 7.69 -3.61 13.42
C LEU A 93 8.26 -3.88 14.81
N GLU A 94 9.57 -3.76 14.94
CA GLU A 94 10.25 -3.82 16.23
C GLU A 94 10.11 -2.48 16.96
N SER A 95 10.31 -2.53 18.28
CA SER A 95 10.54 -1.31 19.05
C SER A 95 11.92 -0.76 18.68
N ASP A 96 12.00 0.56 18.45
CA ASP A 96 13.28 1.27 18.31
C ASP A 96 14.12 1.21 19.60
#